data_AF-A0A9J7DGQ6-F1
#
_entry.id   AF-A0A9J7DGQ6-F1
#
_cell.length_a   1.000
_cell.length_b   1.000
_cell.length_c   1.000
_cell.angle_alpha   90.00
_cell.angle_beta   90.00
_cell.angle_gamma   90.00
#
_symmetry.space_group_name_H-M   'P 1'
#
loop_
_entity.id
_entity.type
_entity.pdbx_description
1 polymer ?
#
loop_
_entity_poly.entity_id
_entity_poly.type
_entity_poly.pdbx_seq_one_letter_code
_entity_poly.pdbx_strand_id
1 'polypeptide(L)'
;MMGQQQQQPPPISADEAFAQSIFNVSIYGDERDTIIAKWNYLQAMWGIGKSFYSQNAAPVDITPQNYLCRLKGYSRLPGKDNKMGLVALNFNKPLADIKAQQQQIITTLNGVFGNGPNLQINIESSKECDEKKSQLVIYVEERSQLAPNDTKRILATDLANYLNQANVKGQLNNLGVSEVLALVLPDEDQLKEYLENPPKGVDPRMWRQAKLDNPDSTKFIPVPMVGFNDLK
;
A
#
# COMPACT_ATOMS: atom_id res chain seq x y z
N MET A 1 -6.98 49.56 41.51
CA MET A 1 -6.99 49.21 40.08
C MET A 1 -6.77 47.70 40.00
N MET A 2 -7.82 46.92 39.70
CA MET A 2 -7.74 45.46 39.59
C MET A 2 -6.91 45.08 38.36
N GLY A 3 -5.96 44.16 38.52
CA GLY A 3 -5.26 43.52 37.40
C GLY A 3 -6.19 42.52 36.72
N GLN A 4 -6.51 42.75 35.45
CA GLN A 4 -7.17 41.73 34.63
C GLN A 4 -6.17 40.60 34.35
N GLN A 5 -6.47 39.41 34.86
CA GLN A 5 -5.83 38.18 34.40
C GLN A 5 -6.21 37.97 32.93
N GLN A 6 -5.23 38.06 32.03
CA GLN A 6 -5.39 37.57 30.66
C GLN A 6 -5.61 36.05 30.73
N GLN A 7 -6.84 35.63 30.46
CA GLN A 7 -7.17 34.23 30.19
C GLN A 7 -6.41 33.82 28.93
N GLN A 8 -5.49 32.86 29.06
CA GLN A 8 -4.93 32.18 27.89
C GLN A 8 -6.09 31.46 27.18
N PRO A 9 -6.22 31.63 25.85
CA PRO A 9 -7.22 30.89 25.09
C PRO A 9 -6.98 29.37 25.26
N PRO A 10 -8.04 28.56 25.21
CA PRO A 10 -7.93 27.12 25.38
C PRO A 10 -6.97 26.51 24.35
N PRO A 11 -6.20 25.47 24.72
CA PRO A 11 -5.30 24.81 23.80
C PRO A 11 -6.09 24.18 22.65
N ILE A 12 -5.82 24.63 21.43
CA ILE A 12 -6.38 24.07 20.19
C ILE A 12 -5.71 22.73 19.87
N SER A 13 -6.43 21.86 19.14
CA SER A 13 -5.88 20.57 18.71
C SER A 13 -4.77 20.76 17.66
N ALA A 14 -3.91 19.74 17.48
CA ALA A 14 -2.84 19.79 16.49
C ALA A 14 -3.38 19.94 15.05
N ASP A 15 -4.49 19.29 14.72
CA ASP A 15 -5.14 19.39 13.41
C ASP A 15 -5.74 20.79 13.19
N GLU A 16 -6.30 21.38 14.24
CA GLU A 16 -6.83 22.74 14.20
C GLU A 16 -5.70 23.77 14.08
N ALA A 17 -4.60 23.61 14.82
CA ALA A 17 -3.41 24.44 14.68
C ALA A 17 -2.83 24.37 13.27
N PHE A 18 -2.78 23.16 12.69
CA PHE A 18 -2.37 22.98 11.29
C PHE A 18 -3.29 23.72 10.33
N ALA A 19 -4.61 23.57 10.44
CA ALA A 19 -5.57 24.27 9.59
C ALA A 19 -5.47 25.80 9.72
N GLN A 20 -5.37 26.32 10.95
CA GLN A 20 -5.13 27.74 11.22
C GLN A 20 -3.83 28.21 10.56
N SER A 21 -2.80 27.37 10.58
CA SER A 21 -1.51 27.71 10.00
C SER A 21 -1.46 27.84 8.49
N ILE A 22 -2.48 27.30 7.80
CA ILE A 22 -2.61 27.40 6.35
C ILE A 22 -3.62 28.47 5.96
N PHE A 23 -4.77 28.52 6.64
CA PHE A 23 -5.92 29.31 6.19
C PHE A 23 -6.11 30.64 6.93
N ASN A 24 -5.56 30.77 8.14
CA ASN A 24 -5.81 31.91 9.03
C ASN A 24 -4.50 32.49 9.59
N VAL A 25 -3.54 32.77 8.71
CA VAL A 25 -2.28 33.44 9.08
C VAL A 25 -2.57 34.90 9.41
N SER A 26 -2.21 35.31 10.64
CA SER A 26 -2.33 36.66 11.15
C SER A 26 -1.14 36.96 12.07
N ILE A 27 0.02 37.20 11.45
CA ILE A 27 1.26 37.53 12.16
C ILE A 27 1.48 39.04 12.13
N TYR A 28 1.25 39.68 10.98
CA TYR A 28 1.53 41.10 10.76
C TYR A 28 0.26 41.94 10.54
N GLY A 29 -0.87 41.30 10.19
CA GLY A 29 -2.12 41.98 9.86
C GLY A 29 -2.09 42.68 8.49
N ASP A 30 -1.16 42.30 7.60
CA ASP A 30 -0.99 42.88 6.27
C ASP A 30 -0.69 41.82 5.19
N GLU A 31 -0.38 42.25 3.97
CA GLU A 31 -0.16 41.38 2.81
C GLU A 31 0.93 40.32 3.01
N ARG A 32 1.87 40.53 3.93
CA ARG A 32 2.93 39.54 4.25
C ARG A 32 2.33 38.24 4.78
N ASP A 33 1.21 38.31 5.50
CA ASP A 33 0.52 37.14 6.01
C ASP A 33 0.00 36.25 4.87
N THR A 34 -0.39 36.85 3.74
CA THR A 34 -0.79 36.09 2.54
C THR A 34 0.39 35.36 1.93
N ILE A 35 1.58 35.96 1.92
CA ILE A 35 2.82 35.32 1.42
C ILE A 35 3.19 34.14 2.32
N ILE A 36 3.10 34.33 3.65
CA ILE A 36 3.40 33.29 4.63
C ILE A 36 2.39 32.15 4.53
N ALA A 37 1.10 32.43 4.35
CA ALA A 37 0.08 31.41 4.13
C ALA A 37 0.40 30.56 2.88
N LYS A 38 0.79 31.19 1.77
CA LYS A 38 1.23 30.48 0.55
C LYS A 38 2.48 29.63 0.79
N TRP A 39 3.44 30.13 1.58
CA TRP A 39 4.65 29.39 1.93
C TRP A 39 4.34 28.19 2.84
N ASN A 40 3.51 28.38 3.87
CA ASN A 40 3.04 27.29 4.73
C ASN A 40 2.30 26.22 3.92
N TYR A 41 1.46 26.64 2.97
CA TYR A 41 0.77 25.73 2.05
C TYR A 41 1.74 24.92 1.18
N LEU A 42 2.79 25.55 0.65
CA LEU A 42 3.84 24.86 -0.11
C LEU A 42 4.58 23.82 0.74
N GLN A 43 5.01 24.20 1.94
CA GLN A 43 5.64 23.28 2.90
C GLN A 43 4.70 22.12 3.24
N ALA A 44 3.40 22.39 3.41
CA ALA A 44 2.39 21.38 3.68
C ALA A 44 2.25 20.37 2.52
N MET A 45 2.28 20.83 1.27
CA MET A 45 2.28 19.95 0.09
C MET A 45 3.51 19.04 0.02
N TRP A 46 4.68 19.52 0.45
CA TRP A 46 5.91 18.73 0.50
C TRP A 46 6.02 17.85 1.75
N GLY A 47 5.17 18.09 2.75
CA GLY A 47 5.10 17.27 3.96
C GLY A 47 6.26 17.48 4.92
N ILE A 48 6.97 18.59 4.81
CA ILE A 48 8.11 18.90 5.68
C ILE A 48 8.20 20.40 5.94
N GLY A 49 8.53 20.76 7.18
CA GLY A 49 8.81 22.13 7.55
C GLY A 49 8.13 22.54 8.85
N LYS A 50 8.07 23.86 9.06
CA LYS A 50 7.37 24.47 10.19
C LYS A 50 6.50 25.61 9.68
N SER A 51 5.23 25.61 10.01
CA SER A 51 4.30 26.70 9.70
C SER A 51 4.10 27.63 10.89
N PHE A 52 3.87 28.90 10.57
CA PHE A 52 3.68 29.99 11.52
C PHE A 52 2.43 30.78 11.15
N TYR A 53 1.62 31.17 12.14
CA TYR A 53 0.33 31.78 11.86
C TYR A 53 -0.14 32.83 12.85
N SER A 54 0.49 32.92 14.02
CA SER A 54 0.29 33.99 14.98
C SER A 54 1.58 34.22 15.75
N GLN A 55 1.84 35.46 16.19
CA GLN A 55 2.99 35.78 17.04
C GLN A 55 2.94 35.08 18.40
N ASN A 56 1.73 34.77 18.88
CA ASN A 56 1.50 34.20 20.20
C ASN A 56 1.31 32.68 20.16
N ALA A 57 1.27 32.08 18.97
CA ALA A 57 1.12 30.65 18.79
C ALA A 57 2.48 29.97 18.61
N ALA A 58 2.60 28.75 19.12
CA ALA A 58 3.75 27.92 18.84
C ALA A 58 3.80 27.56 17.33
N PRO A 59 4.99 27.42 16.73
CA PRO A 59 5.12 26.92 15.37
C PRO A 59 4.53 25.51 15.25
N VAL A 60 3.87 25.23 14.13
CA VAL A 60 3.27 23.92 13.86
C VAL A 60 4.24 23.11 13.02
N ASP A 61 4.56 21.89 13.48
CA ASP A 61 5.40 20.97 12.72
C ASP A 61 4.60 20.37 11.55
N ILE A 62 5.16 20.47 10.34
CA ILE A 62 4.59 19.87 9.14
C ILE A 62 5.23 18.50 8.94
N THR A 63 4.38 17.48 8.86
CA THR A 63 4.79 16.10 8.61
C THR A 63 4.12 15.55 7.36
N PRO A 64 4.64 14.48 6.72
CA PRO A 64 4.02 13.89 5.52
C PRO A 64 2.62 13.32 5.78
N GLN A 65 2.25 13.12 7.04
CA GLN A 65 0.94 12.61 7.44
C GLN A 65 -0.18 13.63 7.21
N ASN A 66 0.15 14.93 7.05
CA ASN A 66 -0.83 15.98 6.82
C ASN A 66 -1.65 15.74 5.53
N TYR A 67 -2.89 16.23 5.49
CA TYR A 67 -3.83 15.96 4.39
C TYR A 67 -3.52 16.71 3.09
N LEU A 68 -2.61 17.70 3.11
CA LEU A 68 -2.15 18.43 1.92
C LEU A 68 -0.93 17.79 1.25
N CYS A 69 -0.16 16.95 1.96
CA CYS A 69 0.99 16.21 1.40
C CYS A 69 0.53 14.94 0.66
N ARG A 70 -0.20 15.10 -0.43
CA ARG A 70 -0.68 13.98 -1.26
C ARG A 70 -0.39 14.29 -2.72
N LEU A 71 0.50 13.51 -3.32
CA LEU A 71 0.78 13.55 -4.75
C LEU A 71 -0.16 12.57 -5.47
N LYS A 72 -0.60 12.94 -6.67
CA LYS A 72 -1.35 12.05 -7.55
C LYS A 72 -0.37 11.13 -8.27
N GLY A 73 -0.53 9.83 -8.11
CA GLY A 73 0.20 8.81 -8.85
C GLY A 73 -0.71 7.92 -9.67
N TYR A 74 -0.15 7.31 -10.71
CA TYR A 74 -0.79 6.23 -11.45
C TYR A 74 0.05 4.98 -11.30
N SER A 75 -0.51 3.95 -10.67
CA SER A 75 0.09 2.62 -10.64
C SER A 75 -0.53 1.78 -11.73
N ARG A 76 0.27 0.93 -12.38
CA ARG A 76 -0.28 -0.11 -13.25
C ARG A 76 -1.13 -1.05 -12.40
N LEU A 77 -2.26 -1.52 -12.95
CA LEU A 77 -3.10 -2.53 -12.33
C LEU A 77 -2.22 -3.71 -11.90
N PRO A 78 -2.18 -4.03 -10.60
CA PRO A 78 -1.38 -5.13 -10.10
C PRO A 78 -2.03 -6.45 -10.53
N GLY A 79 -1.21 -7.44 -10.88
CA GLY A 79 -1.70 -8.79 -11.16
C GLY A 79 -1.51 -9.28 -12.60
N LYS A 80 -1.87 -10.54 -12.81
CA LYS A 80 -1.75 -11.30 -14.06
C LYS A 80 -3.07 -12.01 -14.35
N ASP A 81 -3.17 -12.66 -15.51
CA ASP A 81 -4.32 -13.54 -15.79
C ASP A 81 -4.36 -14.69 -14.77
N ASN A 82 -5.54 -14.95 -14.19
CA ASN A 82 -5.76 -16.02 -13.22
C ASN A 82 -5.33 -17.40 -13.74
N LYS A 83 -5.39 -17.61 -15.06
CA LYS A 83 -4.95 -18.84 -15.73
C LYS A 83 -3.45 -19.09 -15.64
N MET A 84 -2.65 -18.06 -15.34
CA MET A 84 -1.21 -18.23 -15.14
C MET A 84 -0.88 -18.96 -13.84
N GLY A 85 -1.82 -19.05 -12.89
CA GLY A 85 -1.66 -19.81 -11.65
C GLY A 85 -0.68 -19.23 -10.64
N LEU A 86 -0.31 -17.95 -10.79
CA LEU A 86 0.74 -17.32 -9.99
C LEU A 86 0.23 -16.91 -8.60
N VAL A 87 0.88 -17.44 -7.57
CA VAL A 87 0.60 -17.14 -6.16
C VAL A 87 1.86 -16.66 -5.47
N ALA A 88 1.78 -15.53 -4.80
CA ALA A 88 2.86 -14.97 -4.00
C ALA A 88 2.77 -15.49 -2.56
N LEU A 89 3.90 -16.01 -2.08
CA LEU A 89 4.16 -16.34 -0.69
C LEU A 89 5.08 -15.27 -0.13
N ASN A 90 4.57 -14.43 0.77
CA ASN A 90 5.37 -13.42 1.45
C ASN A 90 5.95 -14.01 2.74
N PHE A 91 7.23 -13.78 2.97
CA PHE A 91 7.96 -14.27 4.12
C PHE A 91 8.52 -13.12 4.96
N ASN A 92 8.52 -13.32 6.28
CA ASN A 92 9.24 -12.45 7.21
C ASN A 92 10.68 -12.94 7.45
N LYS A 93 11.38 -13.28 6.36
CA LYS A 93 12.78 -13.71 6.36
C LYS A 93 13.54 -13.09 5.19
N PRO A 94 14.87 -12.90 5.31
CA PRO A 94 15.74 -12.51 4.19
C PRO A 94 15.67 -13.50 3.02
N LEU A 95 15.90 -13.01 1.81
CA LEU A 95 15.85 -13.84 0.61
C LEU A 95 16.88 -14.98 0.61
N ALA A 96 18.05 -14.76 1.22
CA ALA A 96 19.10 -15.78 1.35
C ALA A 96 18.61 -17.02 2.12
N ASP A 97 17.86 -16.82 3.20
CA ASP A 97 17.31 -17.90 4.02
C ASP A 97 16.24 -18.68 3.27
N ILE A 98 15.39 -17.99 2.49
CA ILE A 98 14.36 -18.64 1.67
C ILE A 98 15.00 -19.49 0.57
N LYS A 99 16.07 -19.00 -0.08
CA LYS A 99 16.81 -19.79 -1.06
C LYS A 99 17.46 -21.03 -0.44
N ALA A 100 18.00 -20.92 0.77
CA ALA A 100 18.55 -22.07 1.50
C ALA A 100 17.45 -23.08 1.89
N GLN A 101 16.24 -22.61 2.21
CA GLN A 101 15.09 -23.43 2.61
C GLN A 101 14.22 -23.87 1.42
N GLN A 102 14.61 -23.58 0.17
CA GLN A 102 13.78 -23.79 -1.01
C GLN A 102 13.30 -25.24 -1.14
N GLN A 103 14.18 -26.21 -0.93
CA GLN A 103 13.82 -27.64 -1.01
C GLN A 103 12.84 -28.05 0.09
N GLN A 104 13.01 -27.51 1.30
CA GLN A 104 12.09 -27.75 2.41
C GLN A 104 10.71 -27.16 2.11
N ILE A 105 10.65 -25.95 1.55
CA ILE A 105 9.40 -25.30 1.15
C ILE A 105 8.66 -26.15 0.11
N ILE A 106 9.36 -26.60 -0.93
CA ILE A 106 8.78 -27.49 -1.97
C ILE A 106 8.28 -28.81 -1.35
N THR A 107 9.06 -29.40 -0.44
CA THR A 107 8.68 -30.66 0.25
C THR A 107 7.42 -30.48 1.09
N THR A 108 7.33 -29.40 1.87
CA THR A 108 6.14 -29.10 2.68
C THR A 108 4.94 -28.81 1.81
N LEU A 109 5.09 -28.03 0.73
CA LEU A 109 4.00 -27.75 -0.21
C LEU A 109 3.49 -29.04 -0.88
N ASN A 110 4.39 -29.94 -1.31
CA ASN A 110 3.99 -31.25 -1.84
C ASN A 110 3.20 -32.07 -0.80
N GLY A 111 3.64 -32.06 0.46
CA GLY A 111 2.93 -32.71 1.55
C GLY A 111 1.53 -32.11 1.78
N VAL A 112 1.43 -30.79 1.74
CA VAL A 112 0.16 -30.06 1.83
C VAL A 112 -0.79 -30.44 0.70
N PHE A 113 -0.30 -30.57 -0.54
CA PHE A 113 -1.11 -31.02 -1.68
C PHE A 113 -1.38 -32.55 -1.70
N GLY A 114 -1.08 -33.26 -0.61
CA GLY A 114 -1.38 -34.69 -0.48
C GLY A 114 -0.40 -35.62 -1.19
N ASN A 115 0.80 -35.14 -1.56
CA ASN A 115 1.84 -35.89 -2.28
C ASN A 115 1.34 -36.52 -3.59
N GLY A 116 0.40 -35.87 -4.27
CA GLY A 116 -0.13 -36.34 -5.54
C GLY A 116 0.97 -36.36 -6.61
N PRO A 117 1.28 -37.52 -7.23
CA PRO A 117 2.34 -37.61 -8.24
C PRO A 117 2.06 -36.83 -9.52
N ASN A 118 0.82 -36.36 -9.69
CA ASN A 118 0.37 -35.58 -10.84
C ASN A 118 0.53 -34.07 -10.64
N LEU A 119 0.92 -33.61 -9.45
CA LEU A 119 1.11 -32.19 -9.15
C LEU A 119 2.60 -31.83 -9.16
N GLN A 120 2.94 -30.79 -9.91
CA GLN A 120 4.29 -30.25 -9.98
C GLN A 120 4.26 -28.78 -9.55
N ILE A 121 5.02 -28.48 -8.49
CA ILE A 121 5.18 -27.12 -7.98
C ILE A 121 6.40 -26.50 -8.66
N ASN A 122 6.22 -25.32 -9.22
CA ASN A 122 7.29 -24.56 -9.86
C ASN A 122 7.43 -23.19 -9.19
N ILE A 123 8.67 -22.72 -9.09
CA ILE A 123 8.99 -21.38 -8.59
C ILE A 123 9.24 -20.49 -9.81
N GLU A 124 8.38 -19.50 -10.00
CA GLU A 124 8.49 -18.51 -11.08
C GLU A 124 9.56 -17.47 -10.76
N SER A 125 9.55 -16.94 -9.54
CA SER A 125 10.50 -15.90 -9.14
C SER A 125 10.66 -15.82 -7.62
N SER A 126 11.79 -15.26 -7.19
CA SER A 126 12.06 -14.92 -5.80
C SER A 126 12.59 -13.49 -5.74
N LYS A 127 12.02 -12.67 -4.87
CA LYS A 127 12.31 -11.24 -4.77
C LYS A 127 12.56 -10.84 -3.32
N GLU A 128 13.54 -9.98 -3.13
CA GLU A 128 13.76 -9.29 -1.86
C GLU A 128 12.89 -8.02 -1.84
N CYS A 129 12.07 -7.88 -0.81
CA CYS A 129 11.19 -6.73 -0.63
C CYS A 129 11.78 -5.72 0.36
N ASP A 130 12.46 -6.22 1.39
CA ASP A 130 13.13 -5.45 2.45
C ASP A 130 14.20 -6.36 3.10
N GLU A 131 15.08 -5.83 3.95
CA GLU A 131 16.18 -6.58 4.61
C GLU A 131 15.70 -7.86 5.33
N LYS A 132 14.44 -7.85 5.80
CA LYS A 132 13.81 -8.96 6.54
C LYS A 132 12.58 -9.53 5.85
N LYS A 133 12.27 -9.09 4.63
CA LYS A 133 11.07 -9.53 3.90
C LYS A 133 11.40 -9.98 2.51
N SER A 134 10.88 -11.13 2.13
CA SER A 134 11.06 -11.69 0.79
C SER A 134 9.75 -12.25 0.27
N GLN A 135 9.66 -12.38 -1.04
CA GLN A 135 8.51 -12.90 -1.75
C GLN A 135 8.95 -14.03 -2.67
N LEU A 136 8.25 -15.15 -2.62
CA LEU A 136 8.39 -16.26 -3.56
C LEU A 136 7.11 -16.37 -4.38
N VAL A 137 7.21 -16.34 -5.70
CA VAL A 137 6.08 -16.55 -6.60
C VAL A 137 6.13 -17.97 -7.12
N ILE A 138 5.06 -18.73 -6.89
CA ILE A 138 4.92 -20.12 -7.32
C ILE A 138 3.72 -20.29 -8.25
N TYR A 139 3.72 -21.38 -9.00
CA TYR A 139 2.52 -21.93 -9.64
C TYR A 139 2.54 -23.45 -9.56
N VAL A 140 1.38 -24.07 -9.68
CA VAL A 140 1.21 -25.53 -9.64
C VAL A 140 0.63 -26.01 -10.96
N GLU A 141 1.28 -26.99 -11.57
CA GLU A 141 0.83 -27.70 -12.76
C GLU A 141 0.30 -29.08 -12.38
N GLU A 142 -0.86 -29.42 -12.93
CA GLU A 142 -1.47 -30.73 -12.84
C GLU A 142 -1.30 -31.47 -14.18
N ARG A 143 -0.71 -32.66 -14.13
CA ARG A 143 -0.56 -33.54 -15.28
C ARG A 143 -1.82 -34.37 -15.47
N SER A 144 -2.37 -34.34 -16.68
CA SER A 144 -3.54 -35.16 -17.02
C SER A 144 -3.19 -36.65 -17.02
N GLN A 145 -4.04 -37.46 -16.38
CA GLN A 145 -3.92 -38.92 -16.41
C GLN A 145 -4.24 -39.52 -17.78
N LEU A 146 -5.02 -38.81 -18.60
CA LEU A 146 -5.48 -39.25 -19.92
C LEU A 146 -4.50 -38.89 -21.04
N ALA A 147 -3.67 -37.86 -20.83
CA ALA A 147 -2.69 -37.38 -21.79
C ALA A 147 -1.41 -36.96 -21.05
N PRO A 148 -0.37 -37.81 -20.98
CA PRO A 148 0.82 -37.58 -20.13
C PRO A 148 1.63 -36.32 -20.45
N ASN A 149 1.49 -35.77 -21.66
CA ASN A 149 2.15 -34.54 -22.10
C ASN A 149 1.28 -33.29 -21.91
N ASP A 150 0.03 -33.45 -21.49
CA ASP A 150 -0.87 -32.33 -21.24
C ASP A 150 -0.78 -31.93 -19.76
N THR A 151 -0.39 -30.68 -19.54
CA THR A 151 -0.24 -30.09 -18.20
C THR A 151 -1.08 -28.84 -18.13
N LYS A 152 -1.86 -28.74 -17.05
CA LYS A 152 -2.74 -27.60 -16.82
C LYS A 152 -2.34 -26.90 -15.53
N ARG A 153 -2.24 -25.58 -15.56
CA ARG A 153 -2.03 -24.79 -14.34
C ARG A 153 -3.31 -24.68 -13.52
N ILE A 154 -3.16 -24.84 -12.22
CA ILE A 154 -4.22 -24.53 -11.26
C ILE A 154 -4.43 -23.01 -11.26
N LEU A 155 -5.69 -22.56 -11.19
CA LEU A 155 -6.01 -21.13 -11.12
C LEU A 155 -5.40 -20.50 -9.86
N ALA A 156 -4.88 -19.28 -9.99
CA ALA A 156 -4.22 -18.59 -8.89
C ALA A 156 -5.15 -18.36 -7.69
N THR A 157 -6.42 -18.02 -7.96
CA THR A 157 -7.45 -17.86 -6.92
C THR A 157 -7.68 -19.15 -6.14
N ASP A 158 -7.81 -20.28 -6.84
CA ASP A 158 -8.11 -21.58 -6.22
C ASP A 158 -6.93 -22.05 -5.38
N LEU A 159 -5.72 -21.90 -5.93
CA LEU A 159 -4.47 -22.22 -5.25
C LEU A 159 -4.28 -21.37 -3.99
N ALA A 160 -4.48 -20.05 -4.08
CA ALA A 160 -4.35 -19.16 -2.93
C ALA A 160 -5.42 -19.41 -1.86
N ASN A 161 -6.67 -19.70 -2.26
CA ASN A 161 -7.75 -20.05 -1.34
C ASN A 161 -7.44 -21.35 -0.60
N TYR A 162 -6.93 -22.36 -1.31
CA TYR A 162 -6.52 -23.62 -0.70
C TYR A 162 -5.38 -23.43 0.30
N LEU A 163 -4.33 -22.69 -0.07
CA LEU A 163 -3.18 -22.42 0.81
C LEU A 163 -3.56 -21.57 2.03
N ASN A 164 -4.65 -20.80 1.97
CA ASN A 164 -5.16 -20.02 3.09
C ASN A 164 -6.10 -20.80 4.03
N GLN A 165 -6.44 -22.07 3.73
CA GLN A 165 -7.23 -22.91 4.64
C GLN A 165 -6.49 -23.11 5.96
N ALA A 166 -7.21 -23.12 7.09
CA ALA A 166 -6.61 -23.08 8.43
C ALA A 166 -5.56 -24.19 8.69
N ASN A 167 -5.85 -25.41 8.22
CA ASN A 167 -4.98 -26.58 8.33
C ASN A 167 -3.70 -26.45 7.49
N VAL A 168 -3.76 -25.77 6.34
CA VAL A 168 -2.63 -25.56 5.43
C VAL A 168 -1.81 -24.35 5.88
N LYS A 169 -2.49 -23.24 6.15
CA LYS A 169 -1.88 -21.97 6.56
C LYS A 169 -1.03 -22.12 7.81
N GLY A 170 -1.44 -22.95 8.77
CA GLY A 170 -0.61 -23.26 9.95
C GLY A 170 0.76 -23.87 9.59
N GLN A 171 0.82 -24.75 8.59
CA GLN A 171 2.08 -25.35 8.12
C GLN A 171 2.95 -24.32 7.38
N LEU A 172 2.34 -23.45 6.58
CA LEU A 172 3.04 -22.37 5.89
C LEU A 172 3.60 -21.32 6.87
N ASN A 173 2.84 -20.99 7.92
CA ASN A 173 3.30 -20.09 8.97
C ASN A 173 4.56 -20.63 9.66
N ASN A 174 4.67 -21.94 9.86
CA ASN A 174 5.87 -22.57 10.43
C ASN A 174 7.10 -22.44 9.51
N LEU A 175 6.90 -22.33 8.20
CA LEU A 175 7.97 -22.02 7.25
C LEU A 175 8.35 -20.53 7.26
N GLY A 176 7.58 -19.68 7.94
CA GLY A 176 7.75 -18.23 7.99
C GLY A 176 6.98 -17.48 6.91
N VAL A 177 6.03 -18.13 6.23
CA VAL A 177 5.08 -17.45 5.34
C VAL A 177 4.16 -16.58 6.20
N SER A 178 4.15 -15.28 5.95
CA SER A 178 3.24 -14.34 6.62
C SER A 178 1.93 -14.17 5.87
N GLU A 179 1.96 -14.31 4.55
CA GLU A 179 0.82 -14.00 3.69
C GLU A 179 0.88 -14.81 2.39
N VAL A 180 -0.29 -15.20 1.90
CA VAL A 180 -0.46 -15.89 0.62
C VAL A 180 -1.47 -15.12 -0.22
N LEU A 181 -1.04 -14.63 -1.38
CA LEU A 181 -1.84 -13.78 -2.27
C LEU A 181 -1.89 -14.34 -3.68
N ALA A 182 -3.09 -14.41 -4.26
CA ALA A 182 -3.23 -14.66 -5.70
C ALA A 182 -2.79 -13.41 -6.48
N LEU A 183 -1.87 -13.57 -7.43
CA LEU A 183 -1.40 -12.46 -8.27
C LEU A 183 -2.33 -12.27 -9.47
N VAL A 184 -3.61 -12.02 -9.20
CA VAL A 184 -4.65 -11.83 -10.23
C VAL A 184 -4.99 -10.37 -10.41
N LEU A 185 -5.40 -10.02 -11.63
CA LEU A 185 -5.99 -8.72 -11.88
C LEU A 185 -7.26 -8.56 -11.01
N PRO A 186 -7.50 -7.37 -10.42
CA PRO A 186 -8.76 -7.08 -9.77
C PRO A 186 -9.92 -7.27 -10.74
N ASP A 187 -11.04 -7.78 -10.24
CA ASP A 187 -12.28 -7.81 -11.03
C ASP A 187 -12.91 -6.41 -11.15
N GLU A 188 -13.92 -6.29 -12.01
CA GLU A 188 -14.58 -5.01 -12.29
C GLU A 188 -15.25 -4.43 -11.04
N ASP A 189 -15.79 -5.27 -10.15
CA ASP A 189 -16.48 -4.83 -8.94
C ASP A 189 -15.50 -4.32 -7.89
N GLN A 190 -14.38 -5.02 -7.68
CA GLN A 190 -13.27 -4.59 -6.82
C GLN A 190 -12.67 -3.26 -7.31
N LEU A 191 -12.48 -3.15 -8.62
CA LEU A 191 -11.96 -1.93 -9.23
C LEU A 191 -12.96 -0.78 -9.05
N LYS A 192 -14.25 -1.04 -9.25
CA LYS A 192 -15.31 -0.05 -9.05
C LYS A 192 -15.39 0.40 -7.60
N GLU A 193 -15.38 -0.51 -6.64
CA GLU A 193 -15.39 -0.21 -5.20
C GLU A 193 -14.20 0.68 -4.80
N TYR A 194 -13.00 0.36 -5.29
CA TYR A 194 -11.81 1.17 -5.06
C TYR A 194 -11.92 2.57 -5.67
N LEU A 195 -12.48 2.69 -6.88
CA LEU A 195 -12.59 3.99 -7.57
C LEU A 195 -13.71 4.86 -7.02
N GLU A 196 -14.78 4.26 -6.47
CA GLU A 196 -15.90 4.98 -5.86
C GLU A 196 -15.51 5.60 -4.51
N ASN A 197 -14.66 4.91 -3.75
CA ASN A 197 -14.27 5.33 -2.40
C ASN A 197 -12.88 6.00 -2.40
N PRO A 198 -12.79 7.33 -2.17
CA PRO A 198 -11.48 7.98 -2.07
C PRO A 198 -10.70 7.42 -0.88
N PRO A 199 -9.39 7.14 -1.05
CA PRO A 199 -8.55 6.70 0.06
C PRO A 199 -8.56 7.69 1.22
N LYS A 200 -8.34 7.18 2.45
CA LYS A 200 -8.38 8.00 3.66
C LYS A 200 -7.45 9.21 3.55
N GLY A 201 -8.01 10.41 3.76
CA GLY A 201 -7.26 11.68 3.71
C GLY A 201 -7.03 12.23 2.30
N VAL A 202 -7.59 11.61 1.26
CA VAL A 202 -7.63 12.16 -0.11
C VAL A 202 -8.92 12.95 -0.29
N ASP A 203 -8.81 14.21 -0.72
CA ASP A 203 -9.97 15.02 -1.05
C ASP A 203 -10.81 14.35 -2.18
N PRO A 204 -12.14 14.19 -2.03
CA PRO A 204 -12.98 13.54 -3.04
C PRO A 204 -12.98 14.23 -4.42
N ARG A 205 -12.80 15.55 -4.48
CA ARG A 205 -12.68 16.29 -5.75
C ARG A 205 -11.33 15.99 -6.39
N MET A 206 -10.26 15.97 -5.60
CA MET A 206 -8.93 15.58 -6.07
C MET A 206 -8.91 14.14 -6.60
N TRP A 207 -9.59 13.22 -5.91
CA TRP A 207 -9.75 11.82 -6.35
C TRP A 207 -10.52 11.70 -7.65
N ARG A 208 -11.66 12.41 -7.76
CA ARG A 208 -12.44 12.46 -9.00
C ARG A 208 -11.61 13.00 -10.17
N GLN A 209 -10.83 14.06 -9.93
CA GLN A 209 -9.93 14.61 -10.94
C GLN A 209 -8.84 13.62 -11.32
N ALA A 210 -8.23 12.91 -10.36
CA ALA A 210 -7.23 11.88 -10.65
C ALA A 210 -7.79 10.74 -11.53
N LYS A 211 -9.07 10.38 -11.37
CA LYS A 211 -9.73 9.41 -12.27
C LYS A 211 -9.89 9.95 -13.69
N LEU A 212 -10.24 11.23 -13.85
CA LEU A 212 -10.40 11.89 -15.16
C LEU A 212 -9.07 12.09 -15.88
N ASP A 213 -8.02 12.43 -15.13
CA ASP A 213 -6.66 12.67 -15.64
C ASP A 213 -5.89 11.35 -15.92
N ASN A 214 -6.52 10.19 -15.70
CA ASN A 214 -5.88 8.90 -15.87
C ASN A 214 -5.50 8.69 -17.36
N PRO A 215 -4.21 8.50 -17.69
CA PRO A 215 -3.77 8.37 -19.08
C PRO A 215 -4.28 7.11 -19.77
N ASP A 216 -4.57 6.03 -19.03
CA ASP A 216 -5.18 4.80 -19.56
C ASP A 216 -5.88 4.04 -18.42
N SER A 217 -7.20 4.21 -18.32
CA SER A 217 -8.03 3.58 -17.28
C SER A 217 -8.10 2.05 -17.37
N THR A 218 -7.67 1.45 -18.48
CA THR A 218 -7.62 -0.02 -18.62
C THR A 218 -6.33 -0.62 -18.07
N LYS A 219 -5.29 0.20 -17.90
CA LYS A 219 -3.97 -0.26 -17.45
C LYS A 219 -3.54 0.36 -16.13
N PHE A 220 -4.02 1.55 -15.80
CA PHE A 220 -3.60 2.30 -14.63
C PHE A 220 -4.76 2.61 -13.71
N ILE A 221 -4.44 2.69 -12.42
CA ILE A 221 -5.34 3.16 -11.37
C ILE A 221 -4.70 4.34 -10.65
N PRO A 222 -5.49 5.36 -10.26
CA PRO A 222 -4.98 6.40 -9.39
C PRO A 222 -4.59 5.79 -8.05
N VAL A 223 -3.45 6.19 -7.52
CA VAL A 223 -2.95 5.80 -6.20
C VAL A 223 -2.48 7.07 -5.50
N PRO A 224 -2.86 7.31 -4.23
CA PRO A 224 -2.32 8.41 -3.47
C PRO A 224 -0.86 8.11 -3.12
N MET A 225 0.04 9.01 -3.49
CA MET A 225 1.43 8.98 -3.04
C MET A 225 1.58 9.91 -1.83
N VAL A 226 2.12 9.38 -0.73
CA VAL A 226 2.26 10.08 0.55
C VAL A 226 3.72 10.47 0.76
N GLY A 227 4.02 11.73 0.48
CA GLY A 227 5.37 12.28 0.63
C GLY A 227 6.39 11.73 -0.38
N PHE A 228 7.66 12.13 -0.20
CA PHE A 228 8.74 11.82 -1.15
C PHE A 228 9.27 10.39 -1.06
N ASN A 229 9.00 9.66 0.04
CA ASN A 229 9.46 8.28 0.16
C ASN A 229 8.77 7.36 -0.84
N ASP A 230 7.50 7.63 -1.17
CA ASP A 230 6.74 6.87 -2.16
C ASP A 230 7.20 7.13 -3.61
N LEU A 231 8.09 8.10 -3.84
CA LEU A 231 8.65 8.41 -5.16
C LEU A 231 9.99 7.69 -5.46
N LYS A 232 10.55 6.97 -4.49
CA LYS A 232 11.80 6.21 -4.67
C LYS A 232 11.53 4.81 -5.22
#